data_AF-A0A9D3LVQ3-F1
#
_entry.id   AF-A0A9D3LVQ3-F1
#
_cell.length_a   1.000
_cell.length_b   1.000
_cell.length_c   1.000
_cell.angle_alpha   90.00
_cell.angle_beta   90.00
_cell.angle_gamma   90.00
#
_symmetry.space_group_name_H-M   'P 1'
#
loop_
_entity.id
_entity.type
_entity.pdbx_description
1 polymer ?
#
loop_
_entity_poly.entity_id
_entity_poly.type
_entity_poly.pdbx_seq_one_letter_code
_entity_poly.pdbx_strand_id
1 'polypeptide(L)'
;MSHSTYGRMWTEAQGALQDMLEEELPAVPPRPQKDRLLVFQTLATFYVKYLQILRSLEAVYDQMVHPQKRRVVRHVLDGVTGRLLELKNEMVELEFSEFHYYDDILQDLKLTPGDLEVPIPRYFVSEKLRVLREREKLLAQILARGEHLDPAPEVRARALPIDEAVRLVQVSERARQGRLRASFMKEIRREEERYRQGRNCNGDTLDPNAAATLIQKVWLGYSTRKRMKKERLEEMVFLGMAYGSRRAAPNRGPDPPEPPGVSGTPPCG
;
A
#
# COMPACT_ATOMS: atom_id res chain seq x y z
N MET A 1 -7.83 -38.85 4.34
CA MET A 1 -6.68 -38.69 5.27
C MET A 1 -7.15 -37.95 6.51
N SER A 2 -6.70 -38.35 7.69
CA SER A 2 -7.29 -37.96 8.99
C SER A 2 -6.95 -36.54 9.42
N HIS A 3 -7.91 -35.84 10.01
CA HIS A 3 -7.75 -34.50 10.61
C HIS A 3 -6.57 -34.39 11.59
N SER A 4 -6.18 -35.48 12.25
CA SER A 4 -5.03 -35.50 13.17
C SER A 4 -3.69 -35.25 12.47
N THR A 5 -3.53 -35.70 11.21
CA THR A 5 -2.27 -35.59 10.47
C THR A 5 -1.94 -34.12 10.19
N TYR A 6 -2.91 -33.36 9.69
CA TYR A 6 -2.73 -31.92 9.42
C TYR A 6 -2.68 -31.08 10.70
N GLY A 7 -3.35 -31.53 11.76
CA GLY A 7 -3.18 -30.93 13.09
C GLY A 7 -1.74 -31.08 13.60
N ARG A 8 -1.12 -32.25 13.39
CA ARG A 8 0.29 -32.48 13.74
C ARG A 8 1.24 -31.67 12.86
N MET A 9 1.02 -31.64 11.54
CA MET A 9 1.82 -30.81 10.63
C MET A 9 1.74 -29.33 10.98
N TRP A 10 0.56 -28.84 11.40
CA TRP A 10 0.42 -27.47 11.91
C TRP A 10 1.27 -27.24 13.16
N THR A 11 1.21 -28.14 14.15
CA THR A 11 2.01 -28.00 15.38
C THR A 11 3.51 -28.07 15.11
N GLU A 12 3.94 -28.92 14.17
CA GLU A 12 5.33 -29.02 13.74
C GLU A 12 5.79 -27.73 13.03
N ALA A 13 5.00 -27.21 12.09
CA ALA A 13 5.31 -25.98 11.38
C ALA A 13 5.32 -24.75 12.31
N GLN A 14 4.39 -24.70 13.28
CA GLN A 14 4.35 -23.64 14.29
C GLN A 14 5.55 -23.72 15.24
N GLY A 15 5.96 -24.93 15.65
CA GLY A 15 7.16 -25.14 16.45
C GLY A 15 8.41 -24.69 15.71
N ALA A 16 8.59 -25.14 14.47
CA ALA A 16 9.72 -24.71 13.62
C ALA A 16 9.76 -23.19 13.43
N LEU A 17 8.61 -22.53 13.34
CA LEU A 17 8.53 -21.07 13.21
C LEU A 17 8.95 -20.38 14.50
N GLN A 18 8.50 -20.90 15.64
CA GLN A 18 8.88 -20.39 16.96
C GLN A 18 10.40 -20.52 17.17
N ASP A 19 10.97 -21.69 16.88
CA ASP A 19 12.41 -21.94 17.00
C ASP A 19 13.20 -20.97 16.10
N MET A 20 12.74 -20.74 14.87
CA MET A 20 13.41 -19.80 13.96
C MET A 20 13.33 -18.34 14.42
N LEU A 21 12.19 -17.93 14.99
CA LEU A 21 12.04 -16.58 15.53
C LEU A 21 12.97 -16.35 16.75
N GLU A 22 13.19 -17.38 17.56
CA GLU A 22 14.14 -17.32 18.67
C GLU A 22 15.60 -17.20 18.18
N GLU A 23 15.95 -17.88 17.09
CA GLU A 23 17.26 -17.73 16.44
C GLU A 23 17.46 -16.34 15.81
N GLU A 24 16.43 -15.80 15.16
CA GLU A 24 16.50 -14.53 14.43
C GLU A 24 16.43 -13.30 15.35
N LEU A 25 15.63 -13.38 16.42
CA LEU A 25 15.44 -12.33 17.42
C LEU A 25 15.89 -12.82 18.82
N PRO A 26 17.20 -13.04 19.02
CA PRO A 26 17.69 -13.44 20.33
C PRO A 26 17.44 -12.34 21.38
N ALA A 27 17.20 -12.76 22.62
CA ALA A 27 16.90 -11.83 23.73
C ALA A 27 18.00 -10.78 23.97
N VAL A 28 19.25 -11.09 23.60
CA VAL A 28 20.36 -10.16 23.59
C VAL A 28 20.76 -9.91 22.13
N PRO A 29 20.68 -8.67 21.64
CA PRO A 29 21.00 -8.38 20.25
C PRO A 29 22.48 -8.70 19.97
N PRO A 30 22.78 -9.43 18.89
CA PRO A 30 24.15 -9.75 18.53
C PRO A 30 24.92 -8.47 18.19
N ARG A 31 26.26 -8.55 18.31
CA ARG A 31 27.11 -7.44 17.87
C ARG A 31 26.95 -7.24 16.36
N PRO A 32 27.02 -6.00 15.85
CA PRO A 32 26.95 -5.74 14.42
C PRO A 32 28.00 -6.55 13.67
N GLN A 33 27.55 -7.47 12.82
CA GLN A 33 28.44 -8.30 12.02
C GLN A 33 29.02 -7.47 10.88
N LYS A 34 30.35 -7.41 10.79
CA LYS A 34 31.06 -6.63 9.75
C LYS A 34 31.43 -7.46 8.52
N ASP A 35 31.46 -8.78 8.68
CA ASP A 35 31.77 -9.68 7.59
C ASP A 35 30.54 -9.90 6.72
N ARG A 36 30.61 -9.39 5.49
CA ARG A 36 29.53 -9.48 4.50
C ARG A 36 29.19 -10.93 4.15
N LEU A 37 30.19 -11.83 4.07
CA LEU A 37 29.95 -13.23 3.72
C LEU A 37 29.15 -13.94 4.81
N LEU A 38 29.50 -13.71 6.08
CA LEU A 38 28.77 -14.30 7.20
C LEU A 38 27.35 -13.76 7.30
N VAL A 39 27.14 -12.46 7.04
CA VAL A 39 25.80 -11.85 7.00
C VAL A 39 24.98 -12.51 5.89
N PHE A 40 25.55 -12.65 4.70
CA PHE A 40 24.87 -13.30 3.58
C PHE A 40 24.50 -14.74 3.91
N GLN A 41 25.44 -15.55 4.41
CA GLN A 41 25.16 -16.94 4.79
C GLN A 41 24.05 -17.04 5.85
N THR A 42 24.05 -16.13 6.82
CA THR A 42 23.01 -16.07 7.85
C THR A 42 21.64 -15.76 7.24
N LEU A 43 21.55 -14.71 6.41
CA LEU A 43 20.31 -14.32 5.72
C LEU A 43 19.79 -15.42 4.78
N ALA A 44 20.69 -16.02 4.01
CA ALA A 44 20.37 -17.10 3.09
C ALA A 44 19.88 -18.35 3.85
N THR A 45 20.48 -18.66 5.00
CA THR A 45 20.02 -19.76 5.87
C THR A 45 18.61 -19.49 6.39
N PHE A 46 18.33 -18.28 6.91
CA PHE A 46 16.98 -17.92 7.33
C PHE A 46 15.98 -17.95 6.18
N TYR A 47 16.35 -17.44 5.00
CA TYR A 47 15.50 -17.48 3.82
C TYR A 47 15.08 -18.92 3.47
N VAL A 48 16.04 -19.85 3.41
CA VAL A 48 15.74 -21.27 3.10
C VAL A 48 14.89 -21.91 4.19
N LYS A 49 15.17 -21.65 5.48
CA LYS A 49 14.36 -22.16 6.60
C LYS A 49 12.92 -21.62 6.54
N TYR A 50 12.72 -20.32 6.33
CA TYR A 50 11.39 -19.71 6.16
C TYR A 50 10.64 -20.27 4.96
N LEU A 51 11.34 -20.57 3.87
CA LEU A 51 10.72 -21.20 2.71
C LEU A 51 10.18 -22.60 3.02
N GLN A 52 10.90 -23.42 3.79
CA GLN A 52 10.41 -24.74 4.23
C GLN A 52 9.16 -24.64 5.11
N ILE A 53 9.13 -23.65 6.01
CA ILE A 53 7.95 -23.39 6.85
C ILE A 53 6.78 -22.92 5.98
N LEU A 54 7.02 -22.01 5.04
CA LEU A 54 5.99 -21.53 4.12
C LEU A 54 5.35 -22.68 3.36
N ARG A 55 6.14 -23.62 2.82
CA ARG A 55 5.64 -24.84 2.14
C ARG A 55 4.79 -25.71 3.08
N SER A 56 5.24 -25.91 4.31
CA SER A 56 4.52 -26.71 5.30
C SER A 56 3.18 -26.05 5.70
N LEU A 57 3.17 -24.74 5.89
CA LEU A 57 1.99 -23.95 6.21
C LEU A 57 0.99 -23.89 5.05
N GLU A 58 1.46 -23.81 3.82
CA GLU A 58 0.61 -23.85 2.62
C GLU A 58 -0.13 -25.19 2.53
N ALA A 59 0.59 -26.31 2.71
CA ALA A 59 -0.01 -27.64 2.73
C ALA A 59 -1.05 -27.80 3.85
N VAL A 60 -0.75 -27.28 5.06
CA VAL A 60 -1.70 -27.27 6.18
C VAL A 60 -2.94 -26.43 5.84
N TYR A 61 -2.75 -25.25 5.26
CA TYR A 61 -3.84 -24.35 4.92
C TYR A 61 -4.81 -24.98 3.91
N ASP A 62 -4.27 -25.58 2.84
CA ASP A 62 -5.03 -26.24 1.79
C ASP A 62 -5.88 -27.39 2.35
N GLN A 63 -5.27 -28.23 3.20
CA GLN A 63 -5.90 -29.45 3.70
C GLN A 63 -6.80 -29.25 4.93
N MET A 64 -6.75 -28.08 5.59
CA MET A 64 -7.47 -27.87 6.84
C MET A 64 -8.93 -27.44 6.65
N VAL A 65 -9.87 -28.34 6.97
CA VAL A 65 -11.31 -28.13 6.75
C VAL A 65 -11.95 -27.11 7.70
N HIS A 66 -11.40 -26.90 8.91
CA HIS A 66 -12.00 -26.05 9.94
C HIS A 66 -11.80 -24.55 9.65
N PRO A 67 -12.88 -23.76 9.46
CA PRO A 67 -12.75 -22.39 8.94
C PRO A 67 -12.10 -21.40 9.91
N GLN A 68 -12.35 -21.52 11.22
CA GLN A 68 -11.74 -20.69 12.25
C GLN A 68 -10.21 -20.91 12.30
N LYS A 69 -9.75 -22.16 12.37
CA LYS A 69 -8.32 -22.48 12.35
C LYS A 69 -7.67 -22.05 11.05
N ARG A 70 -8.34 -22.25 9.91
CA ARG A 70 -7.87 -21.82 8.59
C ARG A 70 -7.61 -20.32 8.49
N ARG A 71 -8.41 -19.48 9.14
CA ARG A 71 -8.14 -18.03 9.22
C ARG A 71 -6.86 -17.71 9.99
N VAL A 72 -6.60 -18.41 11.09
CA VAL A 72 -5.37 -18.22 11.88
C VAL A 72 -4.14 -18.65 11.07
N VAL A 73 -4.19 -19.82 10.45
CA VAL A 73 -3.08 -20.33 9.62
C VAL A 73 -2.80 -19.40 8.45
N ARG A 74 -3.84 -18.82 7.83
CA ARG A 74 -3.67 -17.80 6.80
C ARG A 74 -2.86 -16.61 7.29
N HIS A 75 -3.21 -16.05 8.45
CA HIS A 75 -2.50 -14.89 8.98
C HIS A 75 -1.02 -15.18 9.21
N VAL A 76 -0.71 -16.37 9.73
CA VAL A 76 0.68 -16.82 9.91
C VAL A 76 1.38 -16.99 8.57
N LEU A 77 0.71 -17.61 7.59
CA LEU A 77 1.25 -17.80 6.24
C LEU A 77 1.52 -16.47 5.51
N ASP A 78 0.63 -15.48 5.63
CA ASP A 78 0.83 -14.13 5.11
C ASP A 78 2.05 -13.45 5.79
N GLY A 79 2.20 -13.62 7.11
CA GLY A 79 3.36 -13.11 7.86
C GLY A 79 4.69 -13.74 7.43
N VAL A 80 4.74 -15.07 7.30
CA VAL A 80 5.92 -15.80 6.82
C VAL A 80 6.26 -15.41 5.38
N THR A 81 5.25 -15.22 4.53
CA THR A 81 5.45 -14.74 3.15
C THR A 81 6.05 -13.35 3.13
N GLY A 82 5.58 -12.44 4.00
CA GLY A 82 6.15 -11.11 4.17
C GLY A 82 7.62 -11.17 4.59
N ARG A 83 7.94 -11.94 5.63
CA ARG A 83 9.32 -12.09 6.12
C ARG A 83 10.27 -12.68 5.06
N LEU A 84 9.78 -13.65 4.28
CA LEU A 84 10.56 -14.24 3.19
C LEU A 84 10.95 -13.18 2.13
N LEU A 85 10.04 -12.26 1.81
CA LEU A 85 10.30 -11.16 0.87
C LEU A 85 11.27 -10.13 1.44
N GLU A 86 11.16 -9.81 2.73
CA GLU A 86 12.10 -8.92 3.43
C GLU A 86 13.52 -9.48 3.40
N LEU A 87 13.69 -10.76 3.79
CA LEU A 87 15.00 -11.44 3.74
C LEU A 87 15.57 -11.48 2.33
N LYS A 88 14.72 -11.75 1.33
CA LYS A 88 15.15 -11.71 -0.07
C LYS A 88 15.63 -10.33 -0.46
N ASN A 89 14.90 -9.27 -0.09
CA ASN A 89 15.28 -7.90 -0.36
C ASN A 89 16.61 -7.53 0.33
N GLU A 90 16.78 -7.90 1.59
CA GLU A 90 18.02 -7.68 2.35
C GLU A 90 19.23 -8.37 1.67
N MET A 91 19.08 -9.61 1.20
CA MET A 91 20.15 -10.29 0.43
C MET A 91 20.47 -9.57 -0.88
N VAL A 92 19.44 -9.14 -1.63
CA VAL A 92 19.62 -8.39 -2.89
C VAL A 92 20.35 -7.08 -2.65
N GLU A 93 20.00 -6.34 -1.60
CA GLU A 93 20.68 -5.10 -1.23
C GLU A 93 22.11 -5.33 -0.78
N LEU A 94 22.39 -6.44 -0.09
CA LEU A 94 23.72 -6.80 0.36
C LEU A 94 24.64 -7.17 -0.81
N GLU A 95 24.14 -7.94 -1.78
CA GLU A 95 24.95 -8.45 -2.89
C GLU A 95 24.87 -7.64 -4.18
N PHE A 96 23.87 -6.76 -4.30
CA PHE A 96 23.50 -6.07 -5.54
C PHE A 96 23.16 -7.05 -6.69
N SER A 97 22.60 -8.21 -6.35
CA SER A 97 22.22 -9.27 -7.30
C SER A 97 20.86 -9.84 -6.91
N GLU A 98 20.03 -10.17 -7.89
CA GLU A 98 18.78 -10.93 -7.66
C GLU A 98 19.05 -12.44 -7.56
N PHE A 99 20.12 -12.90 -8.22
CA PHE A 99 20.53 -14.29 -8.32
C PHE A 99 21.55 -14.64 -7.25
N HIS A 100 21.25 -15.68 -6.49
CA HIS A 100 22.03 -16.13 -5.35
C HIS A 100 22.18 -17.66 -5.40
N TYR A 101 23.34 -18.15 -4.99
CA TYR A 101 23.65 -19.57 -4.92
C TYR A 101 23.44 -20.08 -3.50
N TYR A 102 22.76 -21.23 -3.36
CA TYR A 102 22.39 -21.80 -2.07
C TYR A 102 23.00 -23.21 -1.86
N ASP A 103 23.94 -23.64 -2.71
CA ASP A 103 24.45 -25.02 -2.76
C ASP A 103 24.96 -25.53 -1.41
N ASP A 104 25.77 -24.73 -0.71
CA ASP A 104 26.32 -25.08 0.61
C ASP A 104 25.19 -25.26 1.65
N ILE A 105 24.20 -24.35 1.64
CA ILE A 105 23.06 -24.37 2.56
C ILE A 105 22.14 -25.56 2.25
N LEU A 106 21.91 -25.84 0.97
CA LEU A 106 21.13 -27.00 0.54
C LEU A 106 21.80 -28.30 0.97
N GLN A 107 23.13 -28.39 0.84
CA GLN A 107 23.90 -29.55 1.26
C GLN A 107 23.79 -29.75 2.78
N ASP A 108 23.96 -28.70 3.57
CA ASP A 108 23.87 -28.76 5.04
C ASP A 108 22.47 -29.16 5.52
N LEU A 109 21.43 -28.61 4.88
CA LEU A 109 20.03 -28.90 5.22
C LEU A 109 19.48 -30.17 4.54
N LYS A 110 20.30 -30.86 3.73
CA LYS A 110 19.91 -32.04 2.94
C LYS A 110 18.69 -31.79 2.05
N LEU A 111 18.64 -30.61 1.45
CA LEU A 111 17.59 -30.17 0.54
C LEU A 111 18.03 -30.28 -0.91
N THR A 112 17.04 -30.35 -1.80
CA THR A 112 17.25 -30.33 -3.25
C THR A 112 16.87 -28.95 -3.82
N PRO A 113 17.35 -28.60 -5.02
CA PRO A 113 16.96 -27.34 -5.66
C PRO A 113 15.44 -27.20 -5.88
N GLY A 114 14.69 -28.31 -5.99
CA GLY A 114 13.23 -28.29 -6.08
C GLY A 114 12.55 -27.79 -4.80
N ASP A 115 13.24 -27.91 -3.65
CA ASP A 115 12.75 -27.41 -2.37
C ASP A 115 12.89 -25.87 -2.24
N LEU A 116 13.62 -25.22 -3.17
CA LEU A 116 13.69 -23.77 -3.29
C LEU A 116 12.56 -23.16 -4.14
N GLU A 117 11.69 -23.98 -4.72
CA GLU A 117 10.54 -23.46 -5.45
C GLU A 117 9.55 -22.81 -4.45
N VAL A 118 9.26 -21.53 -4.65
CA VAL A 118 8.32 -20.77 -3.81
C VAL A 118 6.89 -21.13 -4.21
N PRO A 119 6.12 -21.85 -3.35
CA PRO A 119 4.75 -22.19 -3.69
C PRO A 119 3.89 -20.94 -3.67
N ILE A 120 2.96 -20.83 -4.62
CA ILE A 120 1.95 -19.77 -4.63
C ILE A 120 0.76 -20.25 -3.79
N PRO A 121 0.46 -19.63 -2.63
CA PRO A 121 -0.59 -20.15 -1.77
C PRO A 121 -1.97 -20.11 -2.45
N ARG A 122 -2.69 -21.23 -2.42
CA ARG A 122 -3.94 -21.41 -3.19
C ARG A 122 -5.04 -20.40 -2.88
N TYR A 123 -5.06 -19.83 -1.67
CA TYR A 123 -6.05 -18.80 -1.32
C TYR A 123 -5.89 -17.51 -2.12
N PHE A 124 -4.68 -17.19 -2.60
CA PHE A 124 -4.51 -16.03 -3.49
C PHE A 124 -5.35 -16.17 -4.75
N VAL A 125 -5.46 -17.39 -5.29
CA VAL A 125 -6.27 -17.66 -6.49
C VAL A 125 -7.74 -17.70 -6.14
N SER A 126 -8.13 -18.45 -5.10
CA SER A 126 -9.54 -18.65 -4.77
C SER A 126 -10.23 -17.37 -4.27
N GLU A 127 -9.54 -16.52 -3.51
CA GLU A 127 -10.10 -15.27 -3.00
C GLU A 127 -10.12 -14.17 -4.06
N LYS A 128 -9.10 -14.11 -4.91
CA LYS A 128 -9.09 -13.17 -6.04
C LYS A 128 -10.01 -13.60 -7.18
N LEU A 129 -10.52 -14.83 -7.19
CA LEU A 129 -11.36 -15.35 -8.27
C LEU A 129 -12.59 -14.46 -8.55
N ARG A 130 -13.21 -13.88 -7.50
CA ARG A 130 -14.31 -12.93 -7.69
C ARG A 130 -13.86 -11.67 -8.43
N VAL A 131 -12.78 -11.05 -7.96
CA VAL A 131 -12.18 -9.86 -8.58
C VAL A 131 -11.71 -10.15 -10.01
N LEU A 132 -11.13 -11.33 -10.25
CA LEU A 132 -10.69 -11.78 -11.57
C LEU A 132 -11.88 -11.93 -12.52
N ARG A 133 -12.98 -12.56 -12.08
CA ARG A 133 -14.22 -12.67 -12.87
C ARG A 133 -14.87 -11.31 -13.13
N GLU A 134 -14.84 -10.40 -12.16
CA GLU A 134 -15.35 -9.03 -12.34
C GLU A 134 -14.51 -8.26 -13.37
N ARG A 135 -13.18 -8.37 -13.30
CA ARG A 135 -12.27 -7.78 -14.29
C ARG A 135 -12.46 -8.38 -15.66
N GLU A 136 -12.63 -9.70 -15.75
CA GLU A 136 -12.92 -10.41 -17.00
C GLU A 136 -14.23 -9.91 -17.63
N LYS A 137 -15.29 -9.75 -16.84
CA LYS A 137 -16.54 -9.16 -17.32
C LYS A 137 -16.37 -7.72 -17.78
N LEU A 138 -15.61 -6.91 -17.05
CA LEU A 138 -15.33 -5.53 -17.42
C LEU A 138 -14.53 -5.47 -18.74
N LEU A 139 -13.51 -6.33 -18.90
CA LEU A 139 -12.76 -6.45 -20.14
C LEU A 139 -13.67 -6.89 -21.30
N ALA A 140 -14.51 -7.90 -21.09
CA ALA A 140 -15.49 -8.32 -22.09
C ALA A 140 -16.44 -7.18 -22.49
N GLN A 141 -16.89 -6.37 -21.53
CA GLN A 141 -17.72 -5.18 -21.81
C GLN A 141 -16.96 -4.09 -22.56
N ILE A 142 -15.69 -3.85 -22.22
CA ILE A 142 -14.84 -2.89 -22.94
C ILE A 142 -14.62 -3.36 -24.38
N LEU A 143 -14.31 -4.64 -24.57
CA LEU A 143 -14.12 -5.24 -25.90
C LEU A 143 -15.41 -5.18 -26.71
N ALA A 144 -16.55 -5.56 -26.13
CA ALA A 144 -17.86 -5.46 -26.79
C ALA A 144 -18.28 -4.01 -27.10
N ARG A 145 -17.84 -3.02 -26.31
CA ARG A 145 -18.01 -1.59 -26.63
C ARG A 145 -17.00 -1.08 -27.65
N GLY A 146 -15.82 -1.67 -27.68
CA GLY A 146 -14.73 -1.39 -28.62
C GLY A 146 -14.96 -1.96 -30.02
N GLU A 147 -15.97 -2.82 -30.20
CA GLU A 147 -16.42 -3.30 -31.52
C GLU A 147 -17.15 -2.23 -32.36
N HIS A 148 -17.36 -1.02 -31.81
CA HIS A 148 -17.69 0.18 -32.59
C HIS A 148 -16.46 1.07 -32.86
N LEU A 149 -15.28 0.46 -32.97
CA LEU A 149 -14.33 0.98 -33.94
C LEU A 149 -14.77 0.38 -35.28
N ASP A 150 -15.61 1.11 -36.02
CA ASP A 150 -15.68 0.91 -37.47
C ASP A 150 -14.24 0.67 -37.95
N PRO A 151 -13.97 -0.33 -38.82
CA PRO A 151 -12.61 -0.55 -39.30
C PRO A 151 -12.11 0.80 -39.77
N ALA A 152 -11.16 1.38 -39.00
CA ALA A 152 -10.70 2.73 -39.25
C ALA A 152 -10.31 2.73 -40.72
N PRO A 153 -10.93 3.57 -41.56
CA PRO A 153 -10.82 3.45 -43.01
C PRO A 153 -9.35 3.38 -43.30
N GLU A 154 -8.83 2.23 -43.77
CA GLU A 154 -7.41 1.88 -43.74
C GLU A 154 -6.58 3.14 -43.92
N VAL A 155 -6.19 3.78 -42.82
CA VAL A 155 -5.45 5.01 -42.92
C VAL A 155 -4.10 4.45 -43.24
N ARG A 156 -3.82 4.32 -44.56
CA ARG A 156 -2.51 3.99 -45.08
C ARG A 156 -1.58 4.82 -44.24
N ALA A 157 -0.92 4.17 -43.28
CA ALA A 157 -0.06 4.84 -42.35
C ALA A 157 0.95 5.53 -43.24
N ARG A 158 0.85 6.86 -43.36
CA ARG A 158 1.79 7.60 -44.19
C ARG A 158 3.13 7.26 -43.56
N ALA A 159 3.97 6.57 -44.33
CA ALA A 159 5.26 6.13 -43.84
C ALA A 159 5.98 7.39 -43.33
N LEU A 160 6.20 7.45 -42.01
CA LEU A 160 6.87 8.56 -41.39
C LEU A 160 8.29 8.61 -42.01
N PRO A 161 8.66 9.69 -42.71
CA PRO A 161 9.99 9.76 -43.30
C PRO A 161 11.04 9.64 -42.20
N ILE A 162 12.13 8.95 -42.50
CA ILE A 162 13.17 8.60 -41.51
C ILE A 162 13.68 9.86 -40.79
N ASP A 163 13.81 10.98 -41.49
CA ASP A 163 14.25 12.25 -40.91
C ASP A 163 13.27 12.82 -39.87
N GLU A 164 11.97 12.60 -40.05
CA GLU A 164 10.95 13.03 -39.09
C GLU A 164 10.93 12.09 -37.88
N ALA A 165 11.08 10.78 -38.11
CA ALA A 165 11.23 9.80 -37.04
C ALA A 165 12.45 10.08 -36.17
N VAL A 166 13.61 10.36 -36.78
CA VAL A 166 14.86 10.70 -36.09
C VAL A 166 14.69 11.98 -35.28
N ARG A 167 14.07 13.02 -35.85
CA ARG A 167 13.79 14.27 -35.13
C ARG A 167 12.90 14.04 -33.92
N LEU A 168 11.84 13.25 -34.07
CA LEU A 168 10.89 12.97 -32.99
C LEU A 168 11.60 12.23 -31.83
N VAL A 169 12.39 11.21 -32.15
CA VAL A 169 13.19 10.46 -31.16
C VAL A 169 14.20 11.37 -30.44
N GLN A 170 14.90 12.23 -31.19
CA GLN A 170 15.89 13.15 -30.63
C GLN A 170 15.24 14.20 -29.71
N VAL A 171 14.09 14.75 -30.10
CA VAL A 171 13.36 15.72 -29.28
C VAL A 171 12.84 15.04 -28.01
N SER A 172 12.28 13.84 -28.11
CA SER A 172 11.80 13.10 -26.95
C SER A 172 12.94 12.74 -25.99
N GLU A 173 14.09 12.31 -26.51
CA GLU A 173 15.24 11.96 -25.67
C GLU A 173 15.85 13.20 -25.03
N ARG A 174 15.95 14.33 -25.77
CA ARG A 174 16.39 15.61 -25.20
C ARG A 174 15.46 16.08 -24.08
N ALA A 175 14.14 15.94 -24.26
CA ALA A 175 13.16 16.27 -23.22
C ALA A 175 13.28 15.35 -22.00
N ARG A 176 13.49 14.04 -22.21
CA ARG A 176 13.71 13.07 -21.12
C ARG A 176 14.97 13.43 -20.31
N GLN A 177 16.09 13.66 -21.01
CA GLN A 177 17.35 14.09 -20.41
C GLN A 177 17.22 15.42 -19.68
N GLY A 178 16.48 16.38 -20.24
CA GLY A 178 16.18 17.66 -19.60
C GLY A 178 15.43 17.49 -18.28
N ARG A 179 14.41 16.64 -18.25
CA ARG A 179 13.68 16.31 -17.00
C ARG A 179 14.59 15.66 -15.96
N LEU A 180 15.42 14.70 -16.37
CA LEU A 180 16.34 14.02 -15.47
C LEU A 180 17.38 14.99 -14.87
N ARG A 181 18.00 15.83 -15.71
CA ARG A 181 18.94 16.87 -15.26
C ARG A 181 18.29 17.89 -14.33
N ALA A 182 17.06 18.33 -14.64
CA ALA A 182 16.32 19.27 -13.80
C ALA A 182 16.01 18.66 -12.42
N SER A 183 15.63 17.39 -12.37
CA SER A 183 15.42 16.66 -11.12
C SER A 183 16.71 16.59 -10.29
N PHE A 184 17.82 16.19 -10.92
CA PHE A 184 19.11 16.07 -10.25
C PHE A 184 19.62 17.42 -9.73
N MET A 185 19.55 18.49 -10.54
CA MET A 185 19.95 19.84 -10.13
C MET A 185 19.07 20.40 -9.01
N LYS A 186 17.78 20.06 -8.99
CA LYS A 186 16.87 20.42 -7.90
C LYS A 186 17.27 19.74 -6.59
N GLU A 187 17.76 18.51 -6.66
CA GLU A 187 18.21 17.74 -5.51
C GLU A 187 19.51 18.31 -4.93
N ILE A 188 20.51 18.58 -5.78
CA ILE A 188 21.75 19.29 -5.38
C ILE A 188 21.41 20.63 -4.71
N ARG A 189 20.53 21.43 -5.30
CA ARG A 189 20.15 22.73 -4.74
C ARG A 189 19.49 22.61 -3.37
N ARG A 190 18.61 21.61 -3.18
CA ARG A 190 18.00 21.32 -1.87
C ARG A 190 19.04 20.92 -0.84
N GLU A 191 20.04 20.14 -1.24
CA GLU A 191 21.13 19.72 -0.37
C GLU A 191 22.06 20.89 0.00
N GLU A 192 22.40 21.75 -0.96
CA GLU A 192 23.12 23.01 -0.70
C GLU A 192 22.33 23.94 0.23
N GLU A 193 21.01 24.06 0.05
CA GLU A 193 20.15 24.84 0.94
C GLU A 193 20.13 24.27 2.36
N ARG A 194 20.06 22.94 2.52
CA ARG A 194 20.18 22.28 3.82
C ARG A 194 21.56 22.52 4.45
N TYR A 195 22.63 22.42 3.67
CA TYR A 195 23.98 22.67 4.13
C TYR A 195 24.17 24.14 4.54
N ARG A 196 23.63 25.09 3.77
CA ARG A 196 23.65 26.53 4.09
C ARG A 196 22.82 26.85 5.33
N GLN A 197 21.65 26.23 5.48
CA GLN A 197 20.82 26.35 6.69
C GLN A 197 21.54 25.77 7.91
N GLY A 198 22.16 24.58 7.80
CA GLY A 198 22.97 24.00 8.86
C GLY A 198 24.16 24.87 9.27
N ARG A 199 24.78 25.57 8.30
CA ARG A 199 25.86 26.53 8.57
C ARG A 199 25.38 27.80 9.28
N ASN A 200 24.16 28.25 9.01
CA ASN A 200 23.51 29.35 9.74
C ASN A 200 22.90 28.92 11.10
N CYS A 201 22.69 27.61 11.32
CA CYS A 201 22.19 27.06 12.58
C CYS A 201 23.30 26.77 13.61
N ASN A 202 24.57 26.92 13.23
CA ASN A 202 25.68 26.85 14.17
C ASN A 202 25.90 28.22 14.82
N GLY A 203 25.04 28.60 15.78
CA GLY A 203 25.45 29.55 16.83
C GLY A 203 24.47 30.60 17.34
N ASP A 204 23.33 30.86 16.71
CA ASP A 204 22.40 31.88 17.23
C ASP A 204 21.20 31.23 17.90
N THR A 205 21.22 31.16 19.23
CA THR A 205 19.98 31.09 20.01
C THR A 205 19.10 32.27 19.59
N LEU A 206 17.98 31.98 18.92
CA LEU A 206 17.00 32.99 18.50
C LEU A 206 16.71 33.94 19.68
N ASP A 207 16.89 35.23 19.46
CA ASP A 207 16.49 36.29 20.40
C ASP A 207 15.06 36.00 20.91
N PRO A 208 14.80 35.93 22.22
CA PRO A 208 13.49 35.63 22.77
C PRO A 208 12.35 36.46 22.17
N ASN A 209 12.61 37.71 21.78
CA ASN A 209 11.62 38.56 21.11
C ASN A 209 11.31 38.10 19.67
N ALA A 210 12.32 37.63 18.93
CA ALA A 210 12.15 37.05 17.60
C ALA A 210 11.38 35.72 17.66
N ALA A 211 11.68 34.88 18.65
CA ALA A 211 10.94 33.64 18.90
C ALA A 211 9.47 33.92 19.27
N ALA A 212 9.22 34.89 20.16
CA ALA A 212 7.87 35.31 20.52
C ALA A 212 7.08 35.81 19.29
N THR A 213 7.71 36.58 18.42
CA THR A 213 7.09 37.10 17.19
C THR A 213 6.70 35.96 16.23
N LEU A 214 7.53 34.93 16.09
CA LEU A 214 7.21 33.75 15.27
C LEU A 214 6.03 32.96 15.83
N ILE A 215 6.01 32.73 17.15
CA ILE A 215 4.92 32.02 17.84
C ILE A 215 3.61 32.80 17.69
N GLN A 216 3.65 34.13 17.93
CA GLN A 216 2.50 35.01 17.76
C GLN A 216 1.99 35.01 16.32
N LYS A 217 2.86 35.10 15.32
CA LYS A 217 2.49 35.08 13.91
C LYS A 217 1.77 33.78 13.52
N VAL A 218 2.28 32.63 13.98
CA VAL A 218 1.67 31.32 13.73
C VAL A 218 0.29 31.24 14.38
N TRP A 219 0.17 31.66 15.64
CA TRP A 219 -1.08 31.64 16.38
C TRP A 219 -2.13 32.60 15.79
N LEU A 220 -1.75 33.84 15.46
CA LEU A 220 -2.61 34.81 14.81
C LEU A 220 -3.10 34.29 13.45
N GLY A 221 -2.23 33.65 12.66
CA GLY A 221 -2.60 33.02 11.40
C GLY A 221 -3.56 31.84 11.58
N TYR A 222 -3.36 31.00 12.59
CA TYR A 222 -4.29 29.91 12.91
C TYR A 222 -5.66 30.45 13.35
N SER A 223 -5.67 31.41 14.28
CA SER A 223 -6.88 32.01 14.85
C SER A 223 -7.73 32.70 13.77
N THR A 224 -7.10 33.53 12.94
CA THR A 224 -7.78 34.22 11.81
C THR A 224 -8.36 33.23 10.81
N ARG A 225 -7.61 32.19 10.40
CA ARG A 225 -8.13 31.15 9.49
C ARG A 225 -9.30 30.39 10.08
N LYS A 226 -9.26 30.08 11.38
CA LYS A 226 -10.36 29.39 12.07
C LYS A 226 -11.62 30.26 12.12
N ARG A 227 -11.46 31.56 12.40
CA ARG A 227 -12.56 32.54 12.37
C ARG A 227 -13.15 32.69 10.96
N MET A 228 -12.31 32.91 9.96
CA MET A 228 -12.73 33.03 8.55
C MET A 228 -13.47 31.78 8.05
N LYS A 229 -13.02 30.58 8.44
CA LYS A 229 -13.71 29.33 8.10
C LYS A 229 -15.11 29.25 8.71
N LYS A 230 -15.28 29.76 9.94
CA LYS A 230 -16.57 29.82 10.63
C LYS A 230 -17.49 30.86 9.98
N GLU A 231 -17.00 32.09 9.79
CA GLU A 231 -17.76 33.18 9.15
C GLU A 231 -18.21 32.79 7.74
N ARG A 232 -17.31 32.20 6.93
CA ARG A 232 -17.65 31.67 5.59
C ARG A 232 -18.74 30.60 5.65
N LEU A 233 -18.73 29.73 6.66
CA LEU A 233 -19.75 28.69 6.80
C LEU A 233 -21.09 29.29 7.20
N GLU A 234 -21.09 30.26 8.12
CA GLU A 234 -22.28 31.00 8.52
C GLU A 234 -22.88 31.78 7.34
N GLU A 235 -22.04 32.42 6.53
CA GLU A 235 -22.45 33.11 5.30
C GLU A 235 -22.99 32.15 4.24
N MET A 236 -22.37 30.99 4.02
CA MET A 236 -22.91 29.96 3.11
C MET A 236 -24.25 29.39 3.58
N VAL A 237 -24.48 29.30 4.90
CA VAL A 237 -25.77 28.92 5.46
C VAL A 237 -26.81 30.03 5.28
N PHE A 238 -26.43 31.29 5.53
CA PHE A 238 -27.29 32.46 5.33
C PHE A 238 -27.74 32.62 3.88
N LEU A 239 -26.82 32.44 2.93
CA LEU A 239 -27.10 32.49 1.48
C LEU A 239 -27.82 31.23 0.96
N GLY A 240 -28.09 30.23 1.81
CA GLY A 240 -28.77 28.99 1.44
C GLY A 240 -27.94 28.03 0.58
N MET A 241 -26.64 28.27 0.42
CA MET A 241 -25.71 27.41 -0.35
C MET A 241 -25.26 26.17 0.44
N ALA A 242 -25.42 26.18 1.76
CA ALA A 242 -25.17 25.05 2.64
C ALA A 242 -26.28 24.93 3.69
N TYR A 243 -26.70 23.70 4.01
CA TYR A 243 -27.62 23.48 5.13
C TYR A 243 -26.81 23.36 6.42
N GLY A 244 -27.09 24.23 7.40
CA GLY A 244 -26.54 24.08 8.75
C GLY A 244 -26.87 22.69 9.28
N SER A 245 -25.88 21.98 9.81
CA SER A 245 -26.04 20.61 10.33
C SER A 245 -27.27 20.54 11.24
N ARG A 246 -28.34 19.94 10.72
CA ARG A 246 -29.62 19.77 11.40
C ARG A 246 -29.37 18.84 12.60
N ARG A 247 -29.14 19.41 13.79
CA ARG A 247 -29.30 18.69 15.05
C ARG A 247 -30.71 18.08 15.04
N ALA A 248 -30.76 16.79 15.36
CA ALA A 248 -31.94 15.91 15.38
C ALA A 248 -33.28 16.66 15.47
N ALA A 249 -34.11 16.51 14.43
CA ALA A 249 -35.51 16.90 14.53
C ALA A 249 -36.18 16.00 15.59
N PRO A 250 -36.93 16.55 16.56
CA PRO A 250 -37.74 15.72 17.43
C PRO A 250 -38.86 15.08 16.61
N ASN A 251 -39.11 13.80 16.85
CA ASN A 251 -40.22 13.01 16.30
C ASN A 251 -41.51 13.85 16.23
N ARG A 252 -41.99 14.15 15.01
CA ARG A 252 -43.41 14.42 14.80
C ARG A 252 -44.11 13.07 14.69
N GLY A 253 -44.81 12.69 15.75
CA GLY A 253 -45.83 11.63 15.66
C GLY A 253 -46.96 12.05 14.69
N PRO A 254 -47.81 11.11 14.26
CA PRO A 254 -48.88 11.41 13.32
C PRO A 254 -49.89 12.39 13.94
N ASP A 255 -50.27 13.40 13.17
CA ASP A 255 -51.25 14.41 13.58
C ASP A 255 -52.63 13.77 13.87
N PRO A 256 -53.37 14.24 14.88
CA PRO A 256 -54.71 13.75 15.18
C PRO A 256 -55.72 14.18 14.10
N PRO A 257 -56.81 13.41 13.90
CA PRO A 257 -57.80 13.72 12.87
C PRO A 257 -58.59 15.01 13.17
N GLU A 258 -58.81 15.80 12.13
CA GLU A 258 -59.56 17.06 12.16
C GLU A 258 -61.03 16.86 12.62
N PRO A 259 -61.60 17.81 13.38
CA PRO A 259 -63.01 17.77 13.77
C PRO A 259 -63.95 18.12 12.60
N PRO A 260 -65.18 17.59 12.58
CA PRO A 260 -66.12 17.80 11.48
C PRO A 260 -66.57 19.26 11.38
N GLY A 261 -66.40 19.84 10.18
CA GLY A 261 -66.85 21.19 9.85
C GLY A 261 -68.36 21.35 9.98
N VAL A 262 -68.77 22.34 10.77
CA VAL A 262 -70.16 22.74 10.96
C VAL A 262 -70.64 23.46 9.69
N SER A 263 -71.73 22.94 9.13
CA SER A 263 -72.49 23.51 8.04
C SER A 263 -73.22 24.79 8.46
N GLY A 264 -73.14 25.81 7.61
CA GLY A 264 -74.25 26.74 7.36
C GLY A 264 -74.07 28.15 7.89
N THR A 265 -74.04 29.12 6.98
CA THR A 265 -75.04 30.21 6.90
C THR A 265 -74.88 31.01 5.60
N PRO A 266 -75.97 31.58 5.06
CA PRO A 266 -76.09 31.97 3.65
C PRO A 266 -75.75 33.45 3.38
N PRO A 267 -75.65 33.88 2.11
CA PRO A 267 -75.25 35.24 1.76
C PRO A 267 -76.39 36.25 1.95
N CYS A 268 -76.05 37.42 2.49
CA CYS A 268 -76.88 38.61 2.49
C CYS A 268 -76.61 39.45 1.23
N GLY A 269 -77.70 39.89 0.58
CA GLY A 269 -77.80 41.17 -0.14
C GLY A 269 -77.20 41.23 -1.53
#